data_AF-A0A915IWJ0-F1
#
_entry.id   AF-A0A915IWJ0-F1
#
_cell.length_a   1.000
_cell.length_b   1.000
_cell.length_c   1.000
_cell.angle_alpha   90.00
_cell.angle_beta   90.00
_cell.angle_gamma   90.00
#
_symmetry.space_group_name_H-M   'P 1'
#
loop_
_entity.id
_entity.type
_entity.pdbx_description
1 polymer ?
#
loop_
_entity_poly.entity_id
_entity_poly.type
_entity_poly.pdbx_seq_one_letter_code
_entity_poly.pdbx_strand_id
1 'polypeptide(L)'
;MRLGCEFLRFPFSLRCLAPDVAASKLICSSSLEGIDLYNSHIGCSASFDSILDQCPNLRYFSIDALNGEVMRKLPLKAPKLQYLRLRDCLAVSLSYGTISPIVNDLIRVVENLPNLCRLCVDHRLYDLLLGYESIKRLCRRKKLLVTADRLSRVRDDLFMEWMHLCRRDPSM
;
A
#
# COMPACT_ATOMS: atom_id res chain seq x y z
N MET A 1 16.26 12.61 -18.66
CA MET A 1 15.16 11.75 -18.17
C MET A 1 15.72 10.88 -17.05
N ARG A 2 15.57 11.29 -15.78
CA ARG A 2 16.12 10.54 -14.63
C ARG A 2 15.15 9.41 -14.27
N LEU A 3 15.51 8.16 -14.56
CA LEU A 3 14.79 6.97 -14.13
C LEU A 3 15.03 6.77 -12.62
N GLY A 4 14.31 7.56 -11.82
CA GLY A 4 14.51 7.71 -10.37
C GLY A 4 13.91 6.56 -9.57
N CYS A 5 14.76 5.64 -9.11
CA CYS A 5 14.53 5.05 -7.80
C CYS A 5 15.56 5.67 -6.87
N GLU A 6 15.14 6.15 -5.71
CA GLU A 6 16.01 6.63 -4.66
C GLU A 6 15.88 5.65 -3.50
N PHE A 7 17.01 5.06 -3.08
CA PHE A 7 17.08 4.49 -1.75
C PHE A 7 16.93 5.67 -0.78
N LEU A 8 15.86 5.65 0.02
CA LEU A 8 15.70 6.67 1.04
C LEU A 8 16.86 6.54 2.04
N ARG A 9 17.16 7.59 2.82
CA ARG A 9 18.26 7.66 3.80
C ARG A 9 18.25 6.57 4.90
N PHE A 10 17.41 5.54 4.78
CA PHE A 10 17.29 4.40 5.66
C PHE A 10 17.52 3.10 4.88
N PRO A 11 18.30 2.14 5.39
CA PRO A 11 18.86 1.03 4.61
C PRO A 11 17.85 -0.02 4.09
N PHE A 12 16.55 0.17 4.30
CA PHE A 12 15.52 -0.87 4.10
C PHE A 12 14.28 -0.38 3.34
N SER A 13 14.38 0.72 2.61
CA SER A 13 13.22 1.26 1.89
C SER A 13 13.55 1.79 0.50
N LEU A 14 12.68 1.45 -0.44
CA LEU A 14 12.79 1.83 -1.85
C LEU A 14 11.61 2.72 -2.25
N ARG A 15 11.93 3.87 -2.83
CA ARG A 15 10.96 4.73 -3.50
C ARG A 15 11.22 4.70 -5.00
N CYS A 16 10.20 4.39 -5.81
CA CYS A 16 10.38 4.35 -7.25
C CYS A 16 9.17 4.83 -8.07
N LEU A 17 9.48 5.44 -9.23
CA LEU A 17 8.53 6.02 -10.18
C LEU A 17 7.70 5.01 -10.98
N ALA A 18 8.10 3.73 -11.03
CA ALA A 18 7.38 2.72 -11.81
C ALA A 18 7.64 1.30 -11.30
N PRO A 19 6.66 0.38 -11.39
CA PRO A 19 6.81 -1.01 -10.97
C PRO A 19 7.87 -1.76 -11.77
N ASP A 20 7.96 -1.54 -13.08
CA ASP A 20 8.96 -2.22 -13.94
C ASP A 20 10.39 -1.80 -13.59
N VAL A 21 10.56 -0.52 -13.22
CA VAL A 21 11.84 0.02 -12.77
C VAL A 21 12.17 -0.46 -11.36
N ALA A 22 11.17 -0.63 -10.50
CA ALA A 22 11.35 -1.25 -9.18
C ALA A 22 11.73 -2.73 -9.32
N ALA A 23 10.99 -3.51 -10.12
CA ALA A 23 11.25 -4.95 -10.33
C ALA A 23 12.64 -5.23 -10.91
N SER A 24 13.12 -4.35 -11.80
CA SER A 24 14.46 -4.47 -12.42
C SER A 24 15.62 -3.96 -11.55
N LYS A 25 15.35 -3.11 -10.54
CA LYS A 25 16.37 -2.56 -9.63
C LYS A 25 16.37 -3.18 -8.24
N LEU A 26 15.28 -3.80 -7.84
CA LEU A 26 15.26 -4.70 -6.70
C LEU A 26 16.14 -5.89 -7.11
N ILE A 27 17.25 -6.05 -6.41
CA ILE A 27 18.05 -7.27 -6.44
C ILE A 27 17.81 -7.87 -5.06
N CYS A 28 16.82 -8.75 -4.94
CA CYS A 28 16.52 -9.58 -3.76
C CYS A 28 16.95 -8.97 -2.41
N SER A 29 16.34 -7.84 -2.03
CA SER A 29 16.68 -7.18 -0.78
C SER A 29 15.82 -7.78 0.32
N SER A 30 16.24 -8.92 0.87
CA SER A 30 15.58 -9.56 2.03
C SER A 30 15.49 -8.64 3.24
N SER A 31 16.29 -7.59 3.27
CA SER A 31 16.28 -6.52 4.27
C SER A 31 15.25 -5.42 3.99
N LEU A 32 14.59 -5.40 2.82
CA LEU A 32 13.65 -4.34 2.47
C LEU A 32 12.33 -4.54 3.22
N GLU A 33 11.93 -3.51 3.95
CA GLU A 33 10.72 -3.49 4.76
C GLU A 33 9.69 -2.48 4.23
N GLY A 34 10.09 -1.54 3.38
CA GLY A 34 9.21 -0.49 2.86
C GLY A 34 9.35 -0.24 1.36
N ILE A 35 8.24 -0.23 0.65
CA ILE A 35 8.20 0.17 -0.77
C ILE A 35 7.15 1.26 -0.97
N ASP A 36 7.54 2.31 -1.69
CA ASP A 36 6.65 3.38 -2.16
C ASP A 36 6.70 3.49 -3.69
N LEU A 37 5.66 3.01 -4.37
CA LEU A 37 5.47 3.03 -5.82
C LEU A 37 4.51 4.15 -6.20
N TYR A 38 5.03 5.25 -6.74
CA TYR A 38 4.25 6.44 -7.07
C TYR A 38 4.27 6.72 -8.56
N ASN A 39 3.22 7.39 -9.03
CA ASN A 39 2.90 7.62 -10.43
C ASN A 39 2.84 6.32 -11.27
N SER A 40 2.47 5.21 -10.63
CA SER A 40 2.39 3.91 -11.26
C SER A 40 0.96 3.64 -11.70
N HIS A 41 0.63 3.82 -12.98
CA HIS A 41 -0.55 3.19 -13.54
C HIS A 41 -0.28 1.69 -13.58
N ILE A 42 -0.74 0.93 -12.58
CA ILE A 42 -0.49 -0.50 -12.50
C ILE A 42 -1.43 -1.22 -13.46
N GLY A 43 -1.00 -1.24 -14.72
CA GLY A 43 -1.57 -2.07 -15.77
C GLY A 43 -0.97 -3.47 -15.86
N CYS A 44 0.11 -3.79 -15.14
CA CYS A 44 0.82 -5.07 -15.25
C CYS A 44 1.00 -5.78 -13.91
N SER A 45 0.22 -6.85 -13.70
CA SER A 45 0.30 -7.73 -12.53
C SER A 45 1.63 -8.50 -12.44
N ALA A 46 2.33 -8.71 -13.56
CA ALA A 46 3.61 -9.44 -13.61
C ALA A 46 4.73 -8.73 -12.82
N SER A 47 4.87 -7.41 -12.98
CA SER A 47 5.89 -6.63 -12.27
C SER A 47 5.59 -6.49 -10.79
N PHE A 48 4.30 -6.52 -10.42
CA PHE A 48 3.86 -6.54 -9.03
C PHE A 48 4.28 -7.82 -8.31
N ASP A 49 4.03 -8.98 -8.93
CA ASP A 49 4.41 -10.27 -8.37
C ASP A 49 5.92 -10.35 -8.15
N SER A 50 6.72 -9.90 -9.13
CA SER A 50 8.18 -9.85 -9.01
C SER A 50 8.66 -8.98 -7.86
N ILE A 51 8.05 -7.81 -7.63
CA ILE A 51 8.41 -6.92 -6.51
C ILE A 51 8.15 -7.60 -5.17
N LEU A 52 6.96 -8.18 -4.98
CA LEU A 52 6.60 -8.78 -3.70
C LEU A 52 7.40 -10.07 -3.42
N ASP A 53 7.69 -10.87 -4.45
CA ASP A 53 8.53 -12.07 -4.32
C ASP A 53 9.96 -11.73 -3.88
N GLN A 54 10.47 -10.56 -4.26
CA GLN A 54 11.79 -10.09 -3.87
C GLN A 54 11.84 -9.42 -2.50
N CYS A 55 10.68 -9.12 -1.89
CA CYS A 55 10.57 -8.36 -0.64
C CYS A 55 9.78 -9.15 0.43
N PRO A 56 10.27 -10.32 0.89
CA PRO A 56 9.53 -11.20 1.81
C PRO A 56 9.29 -10.62 3.21
N ASN A 57 10.00 -9.53 3.57
CA ASN A 57 9.87 -8.84 4.85
C ASN A 57 9.15 -7.49 4.73
N LEU A 58 8.41 -7.28 3.64
CA LEU A 58 7.68 -6.03 3.42
C LEU A 58 6.64 -5.79 4.52
N ARG A 59 6.79 -4.66 5.20
CA ARG A 59 5.90 -4.17 6.27
C ARG A 59 5.15 -2.91 5.87
N TYR A 60 5.76 -2.08 5.03
CA TYR A 60 5.15 -0.88 4.45
C TYR A 60 5.03 -1.01 2.95
N PHE A 61 3.83 -0.74 2.45
CA PHE A 61 3.59 -0.73 1.02
C PHE A 61 2.67 0.42 0.63
N SER A 62 3.16 1.25 -0.29
CA SER A 62 2.46 2.41 -0.81
C SER A 62 2.38 2.33 -2.32
N ILE A 63 1.19 2.52 -2.86
CA ILE A 63 0.90 2.25 -4.25
C ILE A 63 -0.23 3.13 -4.78
N ASP A 64 -0.12 3.51 -6.04
CA ASP A 64 -1.22 4.14 -6.77
C ASP A 64 -2.11 3.05 -7.35
N ALA A 65 -3.42 3.18 -7.13
CA ALA A 65 -4.44 2.38 -7.81
C ALA A 65 -4.24 0.86 -7.71
N LEU A 66 -4.83 0.23 -6.70
CA LEU A 66 -4.95 -1.23 -6.66
C LEU A 66 -6.06 -1.70 -7.61
N ASN A 67 -5.70 -2.58 -8.55
CA ASN A 67 -6.70 -3.37 -9.28
C ASN A 67 -7.08 -4.63 -8.47
N GLY A 68 -8.23 -5.24 -8.79
CA GLY A 68 -8.76 -6.38 -8.03
C GLY A 68 -7.86 -7.62 -8.04
N GLU A 69 -7.00 -7.81 -9.04
CA GLU A 69 -6.04 -8.91 -9.08
C GLU A 69 -4.92 -8.71 -8.04
N VAL A 70 -4.34 -7.52 -8.02
CA VAL A 70 -3.29 -7.12 -7.09
C VAL A 70 -3.81 -7.19 -5.64
N MET A 71 -5.05 -6.74 -5.40
CA MET A 71 -5.70 -6.88 -4.09
C MET A 71 -5.77 -8.33 -3.61
N ARG A 72 -6.08 -9.29 -4.49
CA ARG A 72 -6.19 -10.71 -4.11
C ARG A 72 -4.83 -11.34 -3.80
N LYS A 73 -3.77 -10.90 -4.47
CA LYS A 73 -2.42 -11.46 -4.30
C LYS A 73 -1.67 -10.85 -3.11
N LEU A 74 -1.94 -9.60 -2.76
CA LEU A 74 -1.24 -8.86 -1.71
C LEU A 74 -1.18 -9.63 -0.37
N PRO A 75 -2.29 -10.21 0.17
CA PRO A 75 -2.23 -10.96 1.42
C PRO A 75 -1.38 -12.24 1.37
N LEU A 76 -1.27 -12.85 0.18
CA LEU A 76 -0.51 -14.08 -0.02
C LEU A 76 1.00 -13.81 -0.12
N LYS A 77 1.35 -12.70 -0.77
CA LYS A 77 2.74 -12.36 -1.12
C LYS A 77 3.41 -11.46 -0.07
N ALA A 78 2.63 -10.65 0.65
CA ALA A 78 3.13 -9.75 1.70
C ALA A 78 2.38 -9.97 3.05
N PRO A 79 2.47 -11.17 3.66
CA PRO A 79 1.71 -11.49 4.89
C PRO A 79 2.17 -10.71 6.13
N LYS A 80 3.38 -10.14 6.10
CA LYS A 80 3.95 -9.31 7.17
C LYS A 80 3.57 -7.83 7.05
N LEU A 81 2.73 -7.46 6.09
CA LEU A 81 2.37 -6.08 5.86
C LEU A 81 1.61 -5.50 7.06
N GLN A 82 2.08 -4.34 7.53
CA GLN A 82 1.57 -3.60 8.68
C GLN A 82 0.93 -2.28 8.27
N TYR A 83 1.50 -1.63 7.26
CA TYR A 83 1.02 -0.38 6.70
C TYR A 83 0.75 -0.54 5.21
N LEU A 84 -0.50 -0.28 4.81
CA LEU A 84 -0.91 -0.17 3.42
C LEU A 84 -1.35 1.26 3.11
N ARG A 85 -0.74 1.91 2.11
CA ARG A 85 -1.16 3.20 1.57
C ARG A 85 -1.69 3.02 0.16
N LEU A 86 -2.92 3.47 -0.06
CA LEU A 86 -3.62 3.42 -1.33
C LEU A 86 -3.88 4.84 -1.82
N ARG A 87 -3.31 5.18 -2.98
CA ARG A 87 -3.45 6.49 -3.62
C ARG A 87 -4.31 6.38 -4.87
N ASP A 88 -5.12 7.40 -5.11
CA ASP A 88 -5.94 7.56 -6.33
C ASP A 88 -6.80 6.33 -6.71
N CYS A 89 -7.30 5.58 -5.71
CA CYS A 89 -8.06 4.35 -5.94
C CYS A 89 -9.41 4.59 -6.62
N LEU A 90 -10.01 5.77 -6.43
CA LEU A 90 -11.30 6.09 -7.05
C LEU A 90 -11.21 6.46 -8.53
N ALA A 91 -10.04 6.83 -9.05
CA ALA A 91 -9.85 7.00 -10.50
C ALA A 91 -10.13 5.69 -11.26
N VAL A 92 -9.76 4.56 -10.65
CA VAL A 92 -10.07 3.21 -11.17
C VAL A 92 -11.56 2.88 -11.03
N SER A 93 -12.22 3.31 -9.96
CA SER A 93 -13.64 3.00 -9.71
C SER A 93 -14.60 3.61 -10.75
N LEU A 94 -14.26 4.78 -11.30
CA LEU A 94 -15.07 5.46 -12.32
C LEU A 94 -15.08 4.69 -13.65
N SER A 95 -14.02 3.93 -13.94
CA SER A 95 -13.97 3.03 -15.11
C SER A 95 -14.80 1.74 -14.96
N TYR A 96 -15.10 1.30 -13.73
CA TYR A 96 -15.89 0.09 -13.46
C TYR A 96 -17.39 0.34 -13.24
N GLY A 97 -17.84 1.60 -13.32
CA GLY A 97 -19.26 1.97 -13.26
C GLY A 97 -19.97 1.75 -11.91
N THR A 98 -19.31 1.15 -10.92
CA THR A 98 -19.85 0.95 -9.57
C THR A 98 -18.75 1.03 -8.51
N ILE A 99 -19.05 1.68 -7.40
CA ILE A 99 -18.12 1.95 -6.28
C ILE A 99 -18.04 0.75 -5.30
N SER A 100 -19.10 -0.06 -5.23
CA SER A 100 -19.23 -1.21 -4.31
C SER A 100 -18.13 -2.29 -4.43
N PRO A 101 -17.65 -2.67 -5.63
CA PRO A 101 -16.62 -3.71 -5.78
C PRO A 101 -15.31 -3.36 -5.08
N ILE A 102 -14.88 -2.09 -5.11
CA ILE A 102 -13.60 -1.67 -4.54
C ILE A 102 -13.59 -1.77 -3.02
N VAL A 103 -14.71 -1.46 -2.37
CA VAL A 103 -14.87 -1.57 -0.91
C VAL A 103 -14.86 -3.04 -0.49
N ASN A 104 -15.53 -3.91 -1.24
CA ASN A 104 -15.56 -5.34 -0.96
C ASN A 104 -14.18 -5.99 -1.12
N ASP A 105 -13.44 -5.64 -2.17
CA ASP A 105 -12.08 -6.15 -2.34
C ASP A 105 -11.15 -5.61 -1.25
N LEU A 106 -11.26 -4.33 -0.87
CA LEU A 106 -10.50 -3.76 0.25
C LEU A 106 -10.80 -4.47 1.58
N ILE A 107 -12.08 -4.75 1.86
CA ILE A 107 -12.49 -5.55 3.04
C ILE A 107 -11.78 -6.89 3.05
N ARG A 108 -11.76 -7.59 1.90
CA ARG A 108 -11.07 -8.90 1.78
C ARG A 108 -9.57 -8.77 2.01
N VAL A 109 -8.91 -7.74 1.47
CA VAL A 109 -7.48 -7.49 1.70
C VAL A 109 -7.20 -7.27 3.19
N VAL A 110 -7.95 -6.36 3.81
CA VAL A 110 -7.79 -6.02 5.23
C VAL A 110 -8.05 -7.23 6.11
N GLU A 111 -9.05 -8.06 5.78
CA GLU A 111 -9.36 -9.26 6.54
C GLU A 111 -8.21 -10.27 6.49
N ASN A 112 -7.63 -10.49 5.31
CA ASN A 112 -6.59 -11.49 5.06
C ASN A 112 -5.15 -11.04 5.38
N LEU A 113 -4.92 -9.76 5.70
CA LEU A 113 -3.61 -9.30 6.19
C LEU A 113 -3.57 -9.32 7.73
N PRO A 114 -2.97 -10.33 8.38
CA PRO A 114 -3.09 -10.52 9.82
C PRO A 114 -2.45 -9.39 10.64
N ASN A 115 -1.36 -8.81 10.15
CA ASN A 115 -0.57 -7.80 10.85
C ASN A 115 -0.91 -6.36 10.45
N LEU A 116 -1.89 -6.16 9.56
CA LEU A 116 -2.23 -4.83 9.08
C LEU A 116 -2.83 -4.00 10.23
N CYS A 117 -2.08 -2.98 10.65
CA CYS A 117 -2.43 -2.08 11.74
C CYS A 117 -2.75 -0.67 11.25
N ARG A 118 -2.31 -0.30 10.04
CA ARG A 118 -2.58 1.02 9.45
C ARG A 118 -2.98 0.92 7.97
N LEU A 119 -4.09 1.57 7.64
CA LEU A 119 -4.58 1.76 6.29
C LEU A 119 -4.70 3.25 6.00
N CYS A 120 -3.96 3.74 5.01
CA CYS A 120 -4.07 5.10 4.51
C CYS A 120 -4.69 5.05 3.13
N VAL A 121 -5.77 5.81 2.91
CA VAL A 121 -6.51 5.85 1.64
C VAL A 121 -6.73 7.29 1.21
N ASP A 122 -6.89 7.54 -0.08
CA ASP A 122 -7.24 8.87 -0.56
C ASP A 122 -8.51 9.43 0.11
N HIS A 123 -8.62 10.76 0.25
CA HIS A 123 -9.72 11.41 0.96
C HIS A 123 -11.11 10.99 0.49
N ARG A 124 -11.29 10.75 -0.82
CA ARG A 124 -12.59 10.38 -1.36
C ARG A 124 -12.94 8.93 -0.99
N LEU A 125 -11.95 8.03 -1.03
CA LEU A 125 -12.13 6.66 -0.58
C LEU A 125 -12.36 6.64 0.93
N TYR A 126 -11.65 7.47 1.70
CA TYR A 126 -11.88 7.60 3.14
C TYR A 126 -13.34 7.94 3.46
N ASP A 127 -13.88 8.99 2.85
CA ASP A 127 -15.27 9.41 3.06
C ASP A 127 -16.26 8.31 2.67
N LEU A 128 -15.95 7.57 1.60
CA LEU A 128 -16.74 6.40 1.20
C LEU A 128 -16.69 5.30 2.27
N LEU A 129 -15.51 4.94 2.78
CA LEU A 129 -15.36 3.90 3.80
C LEU A 129 -16.13 4.24 5.08
N LEU A 130 -16.28 5.53 5.41
CA LEU A 130 -17.15 6.00 6.50
C LEU A 130 -18.64 5.69 6.27
N GLY A 131 -19.07 5.44 5.03
CA GLY A 131 -20.43 5.01 4.71
C GLY A 131 -20.68 3.51 4.91
N TYR A 132 -19.62 2.67 4.98
CA TYR A 132 -19.76 1.21 4.99
C TYR A 132 -19.56 0.61 6.38
N GLU A 133 -20.64 0.13 7.01
CA GLU A 133 -20.55 -0.48 8.34
C GLU A 133 -19.67 -1.73 8.39
N SER A 134 -19.63 -2.51 7.31
CA SER A 134 -18.80 -3.73 7.23
C SER A 134 -17.32 -3.43 7.44
N ILE A 135 -16.79 -2.36 6.81
CA ILE A 135 -15.38 -2.01 7.00
C ILE A 135 -15.13 -1.40 8.38
N LYS A 136 -16.06 -0.58 8.92
CA LYS A 136 -15.93 -0.04 10.28
C LYS A 136 -15.82 -1.15 11.32
N ARG A 137 -16.68 -2.16 11.23
CA ARG A 137 -16.64 -3.33 12.14
C ARG A 137 -15.32 -4.07 12.00
N LEU A 138 -14.85 -4.29 10.77
CA LEU A 138 -13.58 -4.95 10.51
C LEU A 138 -12.42 -4.16 11.13
N CYS A 139 -12.39 -2.83 10.94
CA CYS A 139 -11.36 -1.97 11.49
C CYS A 139 -11.32 -2.02 13.01
N ARG A 140 -12.48 -1.94 13.68
CA ARG A 140 -12.57 -2.07 15.14
C ARG A 140 -12.07 -3.43 15.62
N ARG A 141 -12.50 -4.52 14.97
CA ARG A 141 -12.08 -5.89 15.31
C ARG A 141 -10.56 -6.08 15.23
N LYS A 142 -9.95 -5.51 14.18
CA LYS A 142 -8.48 -5.61 13.96
C LYS A 142 -7.69 -4.48 14.62
N LYS A 143 -8.33 -3.55 15.34
CA LYS A 143 -7.72 -2.32 15.84
C LYS A 143 -6.97 -1.54 14.73
N LEU A 144 -7.50 -1.58 13.50
CA LEU A 144 -6.92 -0.95 12.33
C LEU A 144 -7.13 0.56 12.39
N LEU A 145 -6.04 1.32 12.31
CA LEU A 145 -6.07 2.77 12.14
C LEU A 145 -6.29 3.10 10.67
N VAL A 146 -7.44 3.69 10.35
CA VAL A 146 -7.74 4.18 9.00
C VAL A 146 -7.57 5.69 8.95
N THR A 147 -6.78 6.18 8.00
CA THR A 147 -6.50 7.62 7.82
C THR A 147 -6.76 8.06 6.38
N ALA A 148 -7.23 9.30 6.23
CA ALA A 148 -7.34 9.96 4.95
C ALA A 148 -5.96 10.52 4.55
N ASP A 149 -5.53 10.22 3.32
CA ASP A 149 -4.43 10.88 2.67
C ASP A 149 -4.89 12.28 2.24
N ARG A 150 -4.54 13.29 3.03
CA ARG A 150 -4.79 14.69 2.69
C ARG A 150 -3.78 15.12 1.63
N LEU A 151 -4.14 14.85 0.39
CA LEU A 151 -3.51 15.20 -0.89
C LEU A 151 -2.29 16.16 -0.90
N SER A 152 -1.28 15.72 -1.67
CA SER A 152 -0.41 16.47 -2.60
C SER A 152 0.86 17.17 -2.11
N ARG A 153 1.01 17.52 -0.82
CA ARG A 153 2.22 18.27 -0.37
C ARG A 153 2.99 17.65 0.79
N VAL A 154 2.49 16.58 1.38
CA VAL A 154 3.09 15.90 2.54
C VAL A 154 3.56 14.50 2.13
N ARG A 155 4.30 14.44 1.01
CA ARG A 155 4.76 13.18 0.40
C ARG A 155 5.80 12.45 1.24
N ASP A 156 6.53 13.16 2.08
CA ASP A 156 7.59 12.59 2.92
C ASP A 156 7.13 12.28 4.35
N ASP A 157 6.23 13.07 4.94
CA ASP A 157 5.98 12.96 6.39
C ASP A 157 5.26 11.67 6.78
N LEU A 158 4.35 11.12 5.97
CA LEU A 158 3.62 9.88 6.34
C LEU A 158 4.49 8.62 6.27
N PHE A 159 5.39 8.55 5.28
CA PHE A 159 6.39 7.49 5.20
C PHE A 159 7.38 7.62 6.36
N MET A 160 7.88 8.84 6.60
CA MET A 160 8.78 9.14 7.72
C MET A 160 8.12 8.91 9.08
N GLU A 161 6.83 9.19 9.22
CA GLU A 161 6.04 8.92 10.43
C GLU A 161 5.95 7.42 10.69
N TRP A 162 5.64 6.60 9.68
CA TRP A 162 5.67 5.14 9.85
C TRP A 162 7.07 4.65 10.23
N MET A 163 8.12 5.13 9.57
CA MET A 163 9.50 4.82 9.93
C MET A 163 9.85 5.23 11.37
N HIS A 164 9.34 6.37 11.84
CA HIS A 164 9.49 6.81 13.23
C HIS A 164 8.71 5.93 14.22
N LEU A 165 7.52 5.45 13.84
CA LEU A 165 6.71 4.55 14.65
C LEU A 165 7.37 3.18 14.78
N CYS A 166 7.86 2.58 13.69
CA CYS A 166 8.60 1.31 13.73
C CYS A 166 9.90 1.40 14.56
N ARG A 167 10.52 2.57 14.67
CA ARG A 167 11.67 2.80 15.57
C ARG A 167 11.28 2.87 17.05
N ARG A 168 10.08 3.35 17.37
CA ARG A 168 9.60 3.49 18.76
C ARG A 168 9.01 2.20 19.30
N ASP A 169 8.43 1.38 18.43
CA ASP A 169 7.89 0.08 18.78
C ASP A 169 8.17 -0.93 17.65
N PRO A 170 9.22 -1.76 17.79
CA PRO A 170 9.57 -2.78 16.79
C PRO A 170 8.53 -3.92 16.69
N SER A 171 7.60 -3.98 17.65
CA SER A 171 6.50 -4.95 17.68
C SER A 171 5.26 -4.48 16.94
N MET A 172 5.23 -3.21 16.49
CA MET A 172 4.28 -2.74 15.47
C MET A 172 4.55 -3.35 14.12
#